data_AF-A0A7J8XTM4-F1
#
_entry.id   AF-A0A7J8XTM4-F1
#
_cell.length_a   1.000
_cell.length_b   1.000
_cell.length_c   1.000
_cell.angle_alpha   90.00
_cell.angle_beta   90.00
_cell.angle_gamma   90.00
#
_symmetry.space_group_name_H-M   'P 1'
#
loop_
_entity.id
_entity.type
_entity.pdbx_description
1 polymer ?
#
loop_
_entity_poly.entity_id
_entity_poly.type
_entity_poly.pdbx_seq_one_letter_code
_entity_poly.pdbx_strand_id
1 'polypeptide(L)'
;PKLIKETIEDAGFPVKEFSEQQIAVCRLRIKGMACTSCSESLERALKFLDGVKKAVVGLALEEAKVHFDPNITDSDRIIEAIEDAGFGADLISSGNEANKVHLKLEGVSSVEDMNTIKSYLESAIGVNHVEMDLEEKRATVNYDPDFTGPRSIIEAVQEVAHGSYKASLYIPPRQRETEQHHEINNYRNQFLLSCLFSVPLFIFSMVLPMLPPFGDWLEYKIYNMFTVGLLLRWVLCTPVQFIVGRRFYKGSYHALRLKSANMDVLVAMGTNAAYFYSVYVAIKSLSSDTFKGQDFFETSAMLISFILLGKYLEVLAKGKTSDALAKLTDLAPDSACLLILDDDGNVVSEVAISTQLIQRNDIIKIIPGEKVPVDGIVIDGQSYVNESMITGEAQPIAKKPGDKVIGGTMNENGCLLVKATHVGSETALSQIVQLVEAAQLARAPIQKIADRISRFFVPAIVLTAFITWLGWLIPGVIGIYPKHWIPKGMDKFELALQFGISVLV
;
A
#
# COMPACT_ATOMS: atom_id res chain seq x y z
N PRO A 1 -32.30 14.64 1.11
CA PRO A 1 -32.39 15.50 -0.10
C PRO A 1 -33.79 16.14 -0.30
N LYS A 2 -34.89 15.36 -0.30
CA LYS A 2 -36.26 15.86 -0.54
C LYS A 2 -36.74 16.91 0.47
N LEU A 3 -36.54 16.67 1.76
CA LEU A 3 -36.94 17.60 2.83
C LEU A 3 -36.24 18.97 2.77
N ILE A 4 -34.99 18.99 2.29
CA ILE A 4 -34.18 20.22 2.12
C ILE A 4 -34.63 21.00 0.88
N LYS A 5 -35.05 20.29 -0.18
CA LYS A 5 -35.60 20.90 -1.38
C LYS A 5 -36.93 21.60 -1.07
N GLU A 6 -37.85 20.91 -0.38
CA GLU A 6 -39.15 21.46 0.02
C GLU A 6 -38.99 22.72 0.87
N THR A 7 -38.06 22.72 1.84
CA THR A 7 -37.83 23.91 2.69
C THR A 7 -37.22 25.11 1.95
N ILE A 8 -36.45 24.88 0.88
CA ILE A 8 -35.85 25.97 0.08
C ILE A 8 -36.85 26.51 -0.95
N GLU A 9 -37.68 25.64 -1.52
CA GLU A 9 -38.78 26.02 -2.41
C GLU A 9 -39.87 26.80 -1.65
N ASP A 10 -40.20 26.37 -0.42
CA ASP A 10 -41.11 27.10 0.49
C ASP A 10 -40.55 28.48 0.90
N ALA A 11 -39.23 28.66 0.88
CA ALA A 11 -38.58 29.95 1.11
C ALA A 11 -38.53 30.85 -0.13
N GLY A 12 -39.13 30.43 -1.27
CA GLY A 12 -39.29 31.25 -2.47
C GLY A 12 -38.07 31.27 -3.40
N PHE A 13 -37.10 30.37 -3.23
CA PHE A 13 -35.94 30.26 -4.10
C PHE A 13 -36.11 29.10 -5.10
N PRO A 14 -36.00 29.33 -6.41
CA PRO A 14 -36.12 28.26 -7.41
C PRO A 14 -34.90 27.35 -7.37
N VAL A 15 -35.09 26.10 -6.94
CA VAL A 15 -34.04 25.06 -6.94
C VAL A 15 -34.11 24.31 -8.27
N LYS A 16 -33.14 24.53 -9.16
CA LYS A 16 -32.96 23.64 -10.32
C LYS A 16 -32.72 22.22 -9.82
N GLU A 17 -33.35 21.23 -10.45
CA GLU A 17 -33.19 19.82 -10.12
C GLU A 17 -31.71 19.50 -9.85
N PHE A 18 -31.42 19.03 -8.63
CA PHE A 18 -30.19 18.31 -8.41
C PHE A 18 -30.32 17.05 -9.27
N SER A 19 -29.70 17.06 -10.46
CA SER A 19 -29.35 15.80 -11.12
C SER A 19 -28.68 14.96 -10.03
N GLU A 20 -29.28 13.83 -9.69
CA GLU A 20 -28.65 12.83 -8.85
C GLU A 20 -27.39 12.39 -9.60
N GLN A 21 -26.30 13.13 -9.41
CA GLN A 21 -25.00 12.75 -9.93
C GLN A 21 -24.65 11.46 -9.21
N GLN A 22 -24.78 10.35 -9.92
CA GLN A 22 -24.42 9.05 -9.42
C GLN A 22 -22.91 9.10 -9.19
N ILE A 23 -22.47 9.20 -7.93
CA ILE A 23 -21.04 9.24 -7.62
C ILE A 23 -20.60 7.79 -7.44
N ALA A 24 -19.90 7.27 -8.43
CA ALA A 24 -19.20 6.00 -8.31
C ALA A 24 -17.89 6.21 -7.54
N VAL A 25 -17.42 5.16 -6.89
CA VAL A 25 -16.13 5.15 -6.19
C VAL A 25 -15.28 4.05 -6.81
N CYS A 26 -14.02 4.27 -7.14
CA CYS A 26 -13.09 3.17 -7.42
C CYS A 26 -11.92 3.22 -6.44
N ARG A 27 -11.43 2.03 -6.11
CA ARG A 27 -10.21 1.79 -5.35
C ARG A 27 -9.19 1.18 -6.29
N LEU A 28 -8.03 1.80 -6.37
CA LEU A 28 -6.93 1.42 -7.26
C LEU A 28 -5.68 1.22 -6.41
N ARG A 29 -4.97 0.12 -6.64
CA ARG A 29 -3.61 -0.08 -6.15
C ARG A 29 -2.67 0.64 -7.09
N ILE A 30 -1.67 1.33 -6.56
CA ILE A 30 -0.72 2.09 -7.37
C ILE A 30 0.69 1.56 -7.14
N LYS A 31 1.27 0.98 -8.18
CA LYS A 31 2.62 0.43 -8.20
C LYS A 31 3.65 1.55 -8.33
N GLY A 32 4.69 1.49 -7.50
CA GLY A 32 5.86 2.36 -7.60
C GLY A 32 5.75 3.69 -6.86
N MET A 33 4.76 3.85 -5.96
CA MET A 33 4.66 5.02 -5.09
C MET A 33 5.69 4.97 -3.96
N ALA A 34 6.93 5.38 -4.26
CA ALA A 34 7.99 5.44 -3.26
C ALA A 34 8.00 6.73 -2.41
N CYS A 35 7.26 7.77 -2.83
CA CYS A 35 7.42 9.12 -2.30
C CYS A 35 6.09 9.86 -2.06
N THR A 36 6.04 10.76 -1.09
CA THR A 36 4.83 11.59 -0.84
C THR A 36 4.59 12.63 -1.94
N SER A 37 5.65 13.13 -2.59
CA SER A 37 5.49 13.99 -3.75
C SER A 37 4.86 13.24 -4.93
N CYS A 38 5.09 11.91 -5.02
CA CYS A 38 4.46 11.01 -5.97
C CYS A 38 2.94 10.98 -5.70
N SER A 39 2.52 10.74 -4.45
CA SER A 39 1.09 10.71 -4.11
C SER A 39 0.40 12.07 -4.23
N GLU A 40 1.09 13.18 -3.99
CA GLU A 40 0.55 14.53 -4.25
C GLU A 40 0.39 14.84 -5.73
N SER A 41 1.39 14.48 -6.53
CA SER A 41 1.36 14.70 -7.98
C SER A 41 0.26 13.87 -8.61
N LEU A 42 0.12 12.62 -8.16
CA LEU A 42 -0.93 11.73 -8.62
C LEU A 42 -2.32 12.17 -8.17
N GLU A 43 -2.49 12.60 -6.91
CA GLU A 43 -3.78 13.13 -6.43
C GLU A 43 -4.19 14.39 -7.22
N ARG A 44 -3.24 15.25 -7.59
CA ARG A 44 -3.52 16.40 -8.45
C ARG A 44 -3.90 15.95 -9.85
N ALA A 45 -3.13 15.05 -10.47
CA ALA A 45 -3.42 14.53 -11.81
C ALA A 45 -4.83 13.93 -11.87
N LEU A 46 -5.20 13.12 -10.87
CA LEU A 46 -6.53 12.53 -10.75
C LEU A 46 -7.63 13.58 -10.55
N LYS A 47 -7.39 14.66 -9.81
CA LYS A 47 -8.37 15.77 -9.65
C LYS A 47 -8.54 16.62 -10.90
N PHE A 48 -7.56 16.63 -11.80
CA PHE A 48 -7.65 17.33 -13.08
C PHE A 48 -8.37 16.51 -14.15
N LEU A 49 -8.60 15.22 -13.92
CA LEU A 49 -9.37 14.38 -14.81
C LEU A 49 -10.84 14.78 -14.79
N ASP A 50 -11.43 15.02 -15.96
CA ASP A 50 -12.84 15.34 -16.08
C ASP A 50 -13.71 14.22 -15.49
N GLY A 51 -14.79 14.58 -14.80
CA GLY A 51 -15.65 13.61 -14.11
C GLY A 51 -15.19 13.19 -12.71
N VAL A 52 -13.92 13.43 -12.32
CA VAL A 52 -13.46 13.15 -10.95
C VAL A 52 -13.88 14.27 -10.00
N LYS A 53 -14.66 13.92 -8.97
CA LYS A 53 -15.11 14.88 -7.92
C LYS A 53 -14.13 14.95 -6.76
N LYS A 54 -13.57 13.80 -6.37
CA LYS A 54 -12.65 13.71 -5.23
C LYS A 54 -11.71 12.54 -5.39
N ALA A 55 -10.41 12.78 -5.37
CA ALA A 55 -9.40 11.73 -5.30
C ALA A 55 -8.61 11.84 -3.99
N VAL A 56 -8.38 10.71 -3.34
CA VAL A 56 -7.53 10.58 -2.15
C VAL A 56 -6.53 9.47 -2.41
N VAL A 57 -5.24 9.79 -2.29
CA VAL A 57 -4.15 8.83 -2.49
C VAL A 57 -3.43 8.61 -1.16
N GLY A 58 -3.50 7.38 -0.66
CA GLY A 58 -2.85 6.91 0.55
C GLY A 58 -1.49 6.29 0.24
N LEU A 59 -0.39 6.97 0.60
CA LEU A 59 0.96 6.46 0.40
C LEU A 59 1.23 5.20 1.24
N ALA A 60 0.73 5.15 2.49
CA ALA A 60 1.00 4.05 3.41
C ALA A 60 0.38 2.72 2.95
N LEU A 61 -0.68 2.80 2.16
CA LEU A 61 -1.43 1.65 1.67
C LEU A 61 -1.21 1.43 0.16
N GLU A 62 -0.37 2.25 -0.48
CA GLU A 62 -0.17 2.28 -1.94
C GLU A 62 -1.50 2.28 -2.74
N GLU A 63 -2.50 2.99 -2.25
CA GLU A 63 -3.88 2.93 -2.74
C GLU A 63 -4.44 4.32 -3.06
N ALA A 64 -5.24 4.42 -4.11
CA ALA A 64 -6.06 5.57 -4.43
C ALA A 64 -7.54 5.24 -4.34
N LYS A 65 -8.30 6.11 -3.68
CA LYS A 65 -9.76 6.10 -3.68
C LYS A 65 -10.24 7.31 -4.47
N VAL A 66 -10.92 7.06 -5.59
CA VAL A 66 -11.39 8.10 -6.51
C VAL A 66 -12.91 8.06 -6.56
N HIS A 67 -13.53 9.21 -6.31
CA HIS A 67 -14.96 9.45 -6.48
C HIS A 67 -15.16 10.15 -7.81
N PHE A 68 -15.88 9.53 -8.72
CA PHE A 68 -16.06 10.00 -10.09
C PHE A 68 -17.52 9.83 -10.54
N ASP A 69 -17.87 10.58 -11.58
CA ASP A 69 -19.16 10.48 -12.27
C ASP A 69 -19.05 9.45 -13.41
N PRO A 70 -19.74 8.30 -13.32
CA PRO A 70 -19.66 7.21 -14.29
C PRO A 70 -20.20 7.62 -15.67
N ASN A 71 -20.95 8.72 -15.78
CA ASN A 71 -21.43 9.22 -17.07
C ASN A 71 -20.34 9.98 -17.85
N ILE A 72 -19.26 10.41 -17.18
CA ILE A 72 -18.21 11.26 -17.76
C ILE A 72 -16.91 10.47 -17.90
N THR A 73 -16.59 9.65 -16.90
CA THR A 73 -15.31 8.94 -16.78
C THR A 73 -15.52 7.54 -16.21
N ASP A 74 -14.64 6.61 -16.57
CA ASP A 74 -14.66 5.21 -16.13
C ASP A 74 -13.34 4.80 -15.48
N SER A 75 -13.29 3.64 -14.82
CA SER A 75 -12.10 3.13 -14.13
C SER A 75 -10.88 3.02 -15.05
N ASP A 76 -11.08 2.66 -16.31
CA ASP A 76 -9.98 2.47 -17.27
C ASP A 76 -9.31 3.81 -17.63
N ARG A 77 -10.10 4.86 -17.84
CA ARG A 77 -9.56 6.22 -18.04
C ARG A 77 -8.81 6.73 -16.81
N ILE A 78 -9.25 6.33 -15.62
CA ILE A 78 -8.55 6.66 -14.37
C ILE A 78 -7.21 5.91 -14.30
N ILE A 79 -7.15 4.65 -14.73
CA ILE A 79 -5.91 3.87 -14.81
C ILE A 79 -4.95 4.50 -15.82
N GLU A 80 -5.42 4.83 -17.03
CA GLU A 80 -4.62 5.52 -18.06
C GLU A 80 -4.03 6.83 -17.51
N ALA A 81 -4.82 7.63 -16.79
CA ALA A 81 -4.33 8.86 -16.17
C ALA A 81 -3.24 8.62 -15.10
N ILE A 82 -3.27 7.49 -14.41
CA ILE A 82 -2.22 7.08 -13.46
C ILE A 82 -0.95 6.65 -14.20
N GLU A 83 -1.10 5.94 -15.31
CA GLU A 83 0.00 5.53 -16.18
C GLU A 83 0.69 6.73 -16.86
N ASP A 84 -0.10 7.70 -17.33
CA ASP A 84 0.39 8.97 -17.86
C ASP A 84 1.16 9.78 -16.81
N ALA A 85 0.74 9.69 -15.54
CA ALA A 85 1.47 10.27 -14.41
C ALA A 85 2.76 9.49 -14.06
N GLY A 86 3.00 8.34 -14.70
CA GLY A 86 4.21 7.53 -14.58
C GLY A 86 4.17 6.45 -13.50
N PHE A 87 2.98 6.04 -13.06
CA PHE A 87 2.78 4.97 -12.07
C PHE A 87 1.97 3.82 -12.68
N GLY A 88 2.18 2.60 -12.24
CA GLY A 88 1.28 1.50 -12.62
C GLY A 88 0.05 1.50 -11.73
N ALA A 89 -1.12 1.10 -12.23
CA ALA A 89 -2.31 0.93 -11.41
C ALA A 89 -3.01 -0.41 -11.67
N ASP A 90 -3.45 -1.06 -10.60
CA ASP A 90 -4.34 -2.22 -10.68
C ASP A 90 -5.66 -1.87 -9.99
N LEU A 91 -6.79 -2.21 -10.59
CA LEU A 91 -8.11 -2.01 -9.97
C LEU A 91 -8.28 -2.99 -8.81
N ILE A 92 -8.62 -2.48 -7.61
CA ILE A 92 -8.93 -3.30 -6.43
C ILE A 92 -10.43 -3.54 -6.34
N SER A 93 -11.22 -2.46 -6.47
CA SER A 93 -12.67 -2.51 -6.31
C SER A 93 -13.32 -1.34 -7.02
N SER A 94 -14.38 -1.62 -7.78
CA SER A 94 -15.27 -0.61 -8.34
C SER A 94 -16.53 -0.58 -7.49
N GLY A 95 -16.75 0.54 -6.80
CA GLY A 95 -17.70 0.83 -5.73
C GLY A 95 -19.18 0.73 -6.06
N ASN A 96 -19.53 -0.09 -7.04
CA ASN A 96 -20.83 -0.74 -7.20
C ASN A 96 -20.77 -2.23 -6.75
N GLU A 97 -19.81 -2.59 -5.89
CA GLU A 97 -19.63 -3.97 -5.42
C GLU A 97 -20.64 -4.44 -4.38
N ALA A 98 -21.52 -3.57 -3.85
CA ALA A 98 -22.56 -4.00 -2.91
C ALA A 98 -23.46 -5.11 -3.50
N ASN A 99 -23.57 -5.15 -4.83
CA ASN A 99 -24.45 -6.03 -5.60
C ASN A 99 -23.68 -6.95 -6.55
N LYS A 100 -22.34 -7.01 -6.48
CA LYS A 100 -21.52 -7.88 -7.34
C LYS A 100 -21.01 -9.09 -6.57
N VAL A 101 -21.19 -10.29 -7.14
CA VAL A 101 -20.59 -11.53 -6.65
C VAL A 101 -19.61 -12.05 -7.70
N HIS A 102 -18.40 -12.35 -7.26
CA HIS A 102 -17.40 -13.03 -8.06
C HIS A 102 -17.46 -14.53 -7.78
N LEU A 103 -17.60 -15.33 -8.83
CA LEU A 103 -17.64 -16.78 -8.78
C LEU A 103 -16.44 -17.33 -9.52
N LYS A 104 -15.77 -18.31 -8.90
CA LYS A 104 -14.76 -19.13 -9.57
C LYS A 104 -15.45 -20.35 -10.14
N LEU A 105 -15.30 -20.57 -11.44
CA LEU A 105 -15.89 -21.68 -12.16
C LEU A 105 -14.85 -22.79 -12.36
N GLU A 106 -15.08 -23.93 -11.71
CA GLU A 106 -14.26 -25.14 -11.89
C GLU A 106 -14.93 -26.09 -12.88
N GLY A 107 -14.14 -26.73 -13.74
CA GLY A 107 -14.61 -27.65 -14.78
C GLY A 107 -14.93 -27.00 -16.12
N VAL A 108 -15.02 -25.66 -16.18
CA VAL A 108 -15.26 -24.95 -17.45
C VAL A 108 -13.98 -24.82 -18.25
N SER A 109 -14.03 -25.26 -19.51
CA SER A 109 -12.87 -25.29 -20.42
C SER A 109 -13.19 -24.81 -21.84
N SER A 110 -14.47 -24.69 -22.22
CA SER A 110 -14.88 -24.17 -23.52
C SER A 110 -15.56 -22.78 -23.42
N VAL A 111 -15.48 -22.01 -24.49
CA VAL A 111 -16.18 -20.72 -24.64
C VAL A 111 -17.69 -20.92 -24.75
N GLU A 112 -18.13 -22.06 -25.28
CA GLU A 112 -19.53 -22.42 -25.44
C GLU A 112 -20.21 -22.67 -24.09
N ASP A 113 -19.53 -23.37 -23.17
CA ASP A 113 -20.00 -23.56 -21.79
C ASP A 113 -20.19 -22.23 -21.06
N MET A 114 -19.23 -21.31 -21.20
CA MET A 114 -19.28 -19.99 -20.57
C MET A 114 -20.44 -19.13 -21.11
N ASN A 115 -20.68 -19.18 -22.42
CA ASN A 115 -21.82 -18.47 -23.03
C ASN A 115 -23.16 -19.06 -22.60
N THR A 116 -23.23 -20.39 -22.44
CA THR A 116 -24.42 -21.08 -21.94
C THR A 116 -24.71 -20.66 -20.51
N ILE A 117 -23.71 -20.71 -19.63
CA ILE A 117 -23.83 -20.26 -18.23
C ILE A 117 -24.22 -18.77 -18.19
N LYS A 118 -23.59 -17.92 -19.01
CA LYS A 118 -23.90 -16.49 -19.08
C LYS A 118 -25.37 -16.26 -19.43
N SER A 119 -25.86 -16.87 -20.50
CA SER A 119 -27.26 -16.71 -20.95
C SER A 119 -28.27 -17.19 -19.92
N TYR A 120 -27.96 -18.26 -19.18
CA TYR A 120 -28.83 -18.76 -18.12
C TYR A 120 -28.84 -17.83 -16.91
N LEU A 121 -27.67 -17.35 -16.49
CA LEU A 121 -27.55 -16.39 -15.38
C LEU A 121 -28.24 -15.06 -15.70
N GLU A 122 -28.16 -14.57 -16.93
CA GLU A 122 -28.88 -13.36 -17.37
C GLU A 122 -30.41 -13.57 -17.40
N SER A 123 -30.88 -14.82 -17.56
CA SER A 123 -32.30 -15.16 -17.50
C SER A 123 -32.82 -15.39 -16.08
N ALA A 124 -31.94 -15.50 -15.09
CA ALA A 124 -32.31 -15.71 -13.70
C ALA A 124 -32.94 -14.44 -13.11
N ILE A 125 -34.01 -14.63 -12.33
CA ILE A 125 -34.72 -13.54 -11.66
C ILE A 125 -33.73 -12.82 -10.74
N GLY A 126 -33.70 -11.49 -10.80
CA GLY A 126 -32.87 -10.64 -9.94
C GLY A 126 -31.41 -10.47 -10.39
N VAL A 127 -30.99 -11.06 -11.50
CA VAL A 127 -29.67 -10.79 -12.11
C VAL A 127 -29.77 -9.64 -13.11
N ASN A 128 -28.92 -8.63 -12.94
CA ASN A 128 -28.89 -7.43 -13.78
C ASN A 128 -27.89 -7.57 -14.94
N HIS A 129 -26.69 -8.09 -14.66
CA HIS A 129 -25.61 -8.19 -15.64
C HIS A 129 -24.61 -9.28 -15.26
N VAL A 130 -24.08 -10.00 -16.25
CA VAL A 130 -23.10 -11.08 -16.07
C VAL A 130 -21.88 -10.85 -16.95
N GLU A 131 -20.73 -10.67 -16.32
CA GLU A 131 -19.42 -10.61 -16.97
C GLU A 131 -18.69 -11.92 -16.76
N MET A 132 -18.05 -12.42 -17.81
CA MET A 132 -17.37 -13.71 -17.81
C MET A 132 -15.92 -13.49 -18.28
N ASP A 133 -14.98 -13.85 -17.43
CA ASP A 133 -13.54 -13.83 -17.73
C ASP A 133 -13.07 -15.26 -18.04
N LEU A 134 -12.60 -15.44 -19.28
CA LEU A 134 -12.12 -16.71 -19.83
C LEU A 134 -10.71 -17.06 -19.33
N GLU A 135 -9.85 -16.07 -19.08
CA GLU A 135 -8.47 -16.31 -18.67
C GLU A 135 -8.42 -16.72 -17.21
N GLU A 136 -9.17 -16.02 -16.35
CA GLU A 136 -9.18 -16.28 -14.92
C GLU A 136 -10.25 -17.32 -14.49
N LYS A 137 -11.13 -17.75 -15.42
CA LYS A 137 -12.29 -18.62 -15.17
C LYS A 137 -13.20 -18.06 -14.08
N ARG A 138 -13.53 -16.79 -14.22
CA ARG A 138 -14.34 -16.04 -13.23
C ARG A 138 -15.62 -15.53 -13.86
N ALA A 139 -16.71 -15.58 -13.10
CA ALA A 139 -17.96 -14.93 -13.44
C ALA A 139 -18.22 -13.81 -12.43
N THR A 140 -18.41 -12.59 -12.91
CA THR A 140 -18.83 -11.45 -12.10
C THR A 140 -20.30 -11.20 -12.37
N VAL A 141 -21.15 -11.47 -11.38
CA VAL A 141 -22.60 -11.36 -11.49
C VAL A 141 -23.06 -10.15 -10.67
N ASN A 142 -23.73 -9.20 -11.33
CA ASN A 142 -24.41 -8.10 -10.67
C ASN A 142 -25.87 -8.50 -10.44
N TYR A 143 -26.33 -8.48 -9.20
CA TYR A 143 -27.66 -8.97 -8.81
C TYR A 143 -28.34 -8.04 -7.82
N ASP A 144 -29.65 -8.18 -7.66
CA ASP A 144 -30.43 -7.48 -6.65
C ASP A 144 -30.53 -8.34 -5.37
N PRO A 145 -29.97 -7.88 -4.23
CA PRO A 145 -29.99 -8.62 -2.96
C PRO A 145 -31.38 -8.94 -2.42
N ASP A 146 -32.43 -8.26 -2.88
CA ASP A 146 -33.80 -8.49 -2.40
C ASP A 146 -34.46 -9.70 -3.07
N PHE A 147 -34.02 -10.09 -4.28
CA PHE A 147 -34.60 -11.19 -5.05
C PHE A 147 -33.68 -12.41 -5.17
N THR A 148 -32.36 -12.22 -5.08
CA THR A 148 -31.39 -13.28 -5.33
C THR A 148 -30.16 -13.09 -4.45
N GLY A 149 -29.44 -14.17 -4.15
CA GLY A 149 -28.18 -14.09 -3.44
C GLY A 149 -27.11 -15.05 -3.97
N PRO A 150 -25.89 -15.00 -3.40
CA PRO A 150 -24.75 -15.77 -3.89
C PRO A 150 -25.02 -17.26 -3.96
N ARG A 151 -25.71 -17.81 -2.95
CA ARG A 151 -26.10 -19.23 -2.92
C ARG A 151 -27.04 -19.63 -4.08
N SER A 152 -28.06 -18.84 -4.37
CA SER A 152 -29.02 -19.14 -5.43
C SER A 152 -28.36 -19.06 -6.81
N ILE A 153 -27.41 -18.15 -6.98
CA ILE A 153 -26.61 -18.04 -8.21
C ILE A 153 -25.69 -19.27 -8.35
N ILE A 154 -25.05 -19.72 -7.27
CA ILE A 154 -24.23 -20.95 -7.29
C ILE A 154 -25.07 -22.18 -7.61
N GLU A 155 -26.25 -22.31 -7.02
CA GLU A 155 -27.21 -23.39 -7.30
C GLU A 155 -27.67 -23.33 -8.77
N ALA A 156 -28.00 -22.15 -9.29
CA ALA A 156 -28.38 -21.96 -10.69
C ALA A 156 -27.28 -22.41 -11.68
N VAL A 157 -26.01 -22.12 -11.38
CA VAL A 157 -24.88 -22.61 -12.21
C VAL A 157 -24.75 -24.13 -12.14
N GLN A 158 -24.95 -24.72 -10.96
CA GLN A 158 -24.85 -26.18 -10.76
C GLN A 158 -26.00 -26.94 -11.45
N GLU A 159 -27.20 -26.35 -11.51
CA GLU A 159 -28.36 -26.91 -12.22
C GLU A 159 -28.13 -27.00 -13.73
N VAL A 160 -27.63 -25.92 -14.36
CA VAL A 160 -27.29 -25.91 -15.80
C VAL A 160 -26.23 -26.95 -16.13
N ALA A 161 -25.28 -27.14 -15.21
CA ALA A 161 -24.15 -28.01 -15.41
C ALA A 161 -24.45 -29.51 -15.25
N HIS A 162 -25.65 -29.87 -14.77
CA HIS A 162 -25.98 -31.22 -14.30
C HIS A 162 -24.87 -31.82 -13.41
N GLY A 163 -24.22 -30.99 -12.58
CA GLY A 163 -23.12 -31.39 -11.69
C GLY A 163 -21.71 -31.46 -12.30
N SER A 164 -21.53 -31.12 -13.58
CA SER A 164 -20.21 -31.14 -14.26
C SER A 164 -19.32 -29.94 -13.92
N TYR A 165 -19.94 -28.82 -13.52
CA TYR A 165 -19.26 -27.57 -13.18
C TYR A 165 -19.49 -27.23 -11.71
N LYS A 166 -18.44 -26.77 -11.03
CA LYS A 166 -18.52 -26.36 -9.63
C LYS A 166 -18.24 -24.87 -9.53
N ALA A 167 -19.26 -24.10 -9.16
CA ALA A 167 -19.11 -22.70 -8.81
C ALA A 167 -18.79 -22.59 -7.31
N SER A 168 -17.76 -21.80 -6.98
CA SER A 168 -17.46 -21.39 -5.61
C SER A 168 -17.30 -19.89 -5.54
N LEU A 169 -17.59 -19.30 -4.39
CA LEU A 169 -17.44 -17.86 -4.19
C LEU A 169 -15.95 -17.50 -4.27
N TYR A 170 -15.59 -16.63 -5.21
CA TYR A 170 -14.24 -16.14 -5.34
C TYR A 170 -14.05 -14.96 -4.39
N ILE A 171 -13.45 -15.24 -3.25
CA ILE A 171 -12.95 -14.19 -2.37
C ILE A 171 -11.58 -13.82 -2.91
N PRO A 172 -11.36 -12.58 -3.41
CA PRO A 172 -10.01 -12.16 -3.72
C PRO A 172 -9.18 -12.36 -2.46
N PRO A 173 -8.08 -13.15 -2.50
CA PRO A 173 -7.23 -13.29 -1.34
C PRO A 173 -6.87 -11.88 -0.88
N ARG A 174 -7.00 -11.60 0.42
CA ARG A 174 -6.47 -10.36 1.01
C ARG A 174 -4.94 -10.41 0.89
N GLN A 175 -4.43 -10.13 -0.31
CA GLN A 175 -3.02 -10.14 -0.67
C GLN A 175 -2.19 -9.21 0.23
N ARG A 176 -2.87 -8.28 0.93
CA ARG A 176 -2.30 -7.28 1.82
C ARG A 176 -1.38 -7.86 2.90
N GLU A 177 -1.76 -8.95 3.57
CA GLU A 177 -0.94 -9.51 4.66
C GLU A 177 0.32 -10.19 4.13
N THR A 178 0.18 -11.03 3.11
CA THR A 178 1.32 -11.70 2.46
C THR A 178 2.27 -10.71 1.81
N GLU A 179 1.76 -9.69 1.11
CA GLU A 179 2.56 -8.66 0.45
C GLU A 179 3.30 -7.78 1.46
N GLN A 180 2.66 -7.37 2.56
CA GLN A 180 3.31 -6.61 3.62
C GLN A 180 4.44 -7.39 4.28
N HIS A 181 4.24 -8.69 4.57
CA HIS A 181 5.32 -9.54 5.09
C HIS A 181 6.47 -9.69 4.10
N HIS A 182 6.16 -9.85 2.80
CA HIS A 182 7.18 -9.86 1.76
C HIS A 182 7.94 -8.54 1.69
N GLU A 183 7.25 -7.40 1.82
CA GLU A 183 7.87 -6.08 1.81
C GLU A 183 8.83 -5.91 3.01
N ILE A 184 8.36 -6.21 4.23
CA ILE A 184 9.19 -6.17 5.45
C ILE A 184 10.43 -7.05 5.29
N ASN A 185 10.25 -8.27 4.76
CA ASN A 185 11.36 -9.20 4.56
C ASN A 185 12.34 -8.71 3.49
N ASN A 186 11.86 -8.01 2.44
CA ASN A 186 12.71 -7.41 1.43
C ASN A 186 13.60 -6.31 2.01
N TYR A 187 13.05 -5.39 2.81
CA TYR A 187 13.86 -4.38 3.51
C TYR A 187 14.85 -4.99 4.48
N ARG A 188 14.42 -6.03 5.22
CA ARG A 188 15.31 -6.76 6.12
C ARG A 188 16.47 -7.37 5.37
N ASN A 189 16.21 -8.05 4.25
CA ASN A 189 17.25 -8.70 3.45
C ASN A 189 18.19 -7.68 2.81
N GLN A 190 17.68 -6.57 2.29
CA GLN A 190 18.52 -5.49 1.76
C GLN A 190 19.38 -4.85 2.86
N PHE A 191 18.82 -4.64 4.06
CA PHE A 191 19.57 -4.12 5.21
C PHE A 191 20.66 -5.09 5.67
N LEU A 192 20.34 -6.37 5.78
CA LEU A 192 21.32 -7.41 6.12
C LEU A 192 22.42 -7.51 5.06
N LEU A 193 22.07 -7.43 3.78
CA LEU A 193 23.03 -7.40 2.68
C LEU A 193 23.92 -6.14 2.73
N SER A 194 23.34 -4.97 3.04
CA SER A 194 24.11 -3.74 3.25
C SER A 194 25.09 -3.89 4.41
N CYS A 195 24.61 -4.39 5.55
CA CYS A 195 25.39 -4.60 6.77
C CYS A 195 26.55 -5.58 6.54
N LEU A 196 26.33 -6.63 5.74
CA LEU A 196 27.33 -7.63 5.37
C LEU A 196 28.57 -6.99 4.72
N PHE A 197 28.40 -5.91 3.96
CA PHE A 197 29.51 -5.22 3.29
C PHE A 197 29.95 -3.94 4.03
N SER A 198 29.02 -3.19 4.62
CA SER A 198 29.32 -1.92 5.30
C SER A 198 30.05 -2.09 6.63
N VAL A 199 29.73 -3.15 7.40
CA VAL A 199 30.40 -3.40 8.69
C VAL A 199 31.87 -3.80 8.50
N PRO A 200 32.22 -4.75 7.61
CA PRO A 200 33.63 -5.00 7.30
C PRO A 200 34.32 -3.74 6.77
N LEU A 201 33.66 -2.96 5.90
CA LEU A 201 34.23 -1.72 5.38
C LEU A 201 34.55 -0.73 6.53
N PHE A 202 33.63 -0.51 7.47
CA PHE A 202 33.87 0.31 8.67
C PHE A 202 35.06 -0.21 9.50
N ILE A 203 35.15 -1.53 9.68
CA ILE A 203 36.26 -2.16 10.42
C ILE A 203 37.59 -1.93 9.69
N PHE A 204 37.64 -2.10 8.37
CA PHE A 204 38.84 -1.84 7.55
C PHE A 204 39.19 -0.36 7.42
N SER A 205 38.20 0.53 7.56
CA SER A 205 38.40 1.96 7.41
C SER A 205 38.87 2.63 8.70
N MET A 206 38.23 2.31 9.83
CA MET A 206 38.38 3.02 11.09
C MET A 206 39.02 2.18 12.20
N VAL A 207 38.65 0.90 12.33
CA VAL A 207 39.02 0.07 13.49
C VAL A 207 40.40 -0.55 13.34
N LEU A 208 40.68 -1.19 12.21
CA LEU A 208 41.95 -1.88 11.95
C LEU A 208 43.17 -0.95 11.91
N PRO A 209 43.11 0.25 11.30
CA PRO A 209 44.22 1.20 11.35
C PRO A 209 44.55 1.71 12.77
N MET A 210 43.62 1.60 13.72
CA MET A 210 43.82 2.02 15.12
C MET A 210 44.45 0.90 15.99
N LEU A 211 44.48 -0.35 15.51
CA LEU A 211 44.96 -1.53 16.25
C LEU A 211 46.24 -2.12 15.63
N PRO A 212 47.44 -1.62 16.00
CA PRO A 212 48.69 -2.31 15.67
C PRO A 212 48.74 -3.66 16.43
N PRO A 213 49.05 -4.82 15.79
CA PRO A 213 49.72 -5.03 14.49
C PRO A 213 48.80 -5.44 13.31
N PHE A 214 47.47 -5.44 13.48
CA PHE A 214 46.55 -5.96 12.46
C PHE A 214 46.30 -4.99 11.29
N GLY A 215 46.58 -3.69 11.48
CA GLY A 215 46.48 -2.67 10.44
C GLY A 215 47.61 -2.65 9.41
N ASP A 216 48.77 -3.26 9.72
CA ASP A 216 50.00 -3.09 8.93
C ASP A 216 49.90 -3.73 7.53
N TRP A 217 49.13 -4.82 7.38
CA TRP A 217 48.88 -5.44 6.08
C TRP A 217 47.98 -4.57 5.20
N LEU A 218 47.09 -3.77 5.80
CA LEU A 218 46.23 -2.88 5.05
C LEU A 218 47.04 -1.81 4.32
N GLU A 219 48.17 -1.37 4.89
CA GLU A 219 49.07 -0.37 4.31
C GLU A 219 50.03 -0.93 3.24
N TYR A 220 49.96 -2.23 2.94
CA TYR A 220 50.80 -2.84 1.92
C TYR A 220 50.52 -2.21 0.53
N LYS A 221 51.58 -1.73 -0.11
CA LYS A 221 51.51 -1.08 -1.43
C LYS A 221 51.57 -2.15 -2.51
N ILE A 222 50.53 -2.24 -3.33
CA ILE A 222 50.48 -3.16 -4.47
C ILE A 222 51.24 -2.56 -5.66
N TYR A 223 50.93 -1.30 -5.99
CA TYR A 223 51.55 -0.55 -7.09
C TYR A 223 51.53 0.96 -6.78
N ASN A 224 52.67 1.65 -6.89
CA ASN A 224 52.83 3.07 -6.51
C ASN A 224 52.30 3.38 -5.09
N MET A 225 51.35 4.31 -4.96
CA MET A 225 50.65 4.66 -3.70
C MET A 225 49.29 3.94 -3.58
N PHE A 226 49.03 2.90 -4.36
CA PHE A 226 47.81 2.11 -4.28
C PHE A 226 47.95 0.99 -3.24
N THR A 227 47.13 1.11 -2.21
CA THR A 227 47.21 0.32 -0.98
C THR A 227 46.16 -0.79 -0.96
N VAL A 228 46.47 -1.96 -0.38
CA VAL A 228 45.51 -3.08 -0.25
C VAL A 228 44.20 -2.63 0.42
N GLY A 229 44.29 -1.79 1.46
CA GLY A 229 43.13 -1.21 2.12
C GLY A 229 42.21 -0.41 1.19
N LEU A 230 42.77 0.35 0.24
CA LEU A 230 41.98 1.16 -0.70
C LEU A 230 41.23 0.28 -1.71
N LEU A 231 41.89 -0.77 -2.23
CA LEU A 231 41.25 -1.76 -3.10
C LEU A 231 40.09 -2.43 -2.37
N LEU A 232 40.33 -2.86 -1.12
CA LEU A 232 39.35 -3.60 -0.36
C LEU A 232 38.13 -2.74 0.01
N ARG A 233 38.34 -1.47 0.36
CA ARG A 233 37.26 -0.48 0.55
C ARG A 233 36.47 -0.25 -0.75
N TRP A 234 37.16 -0.11 -1.89
CA TRP A 234 36.49 0.06 -3.18
C TRP A 234 35.62 -1.15 -3.56
N VAL A 235 36.16 -2.36 -3.39
CA VAL A 235 35.44 -3.61 -3.69
C VAL A 235 34.24 -3.81 -2.78
N LEU A 236 34.36 -3.54 -1.47
CA LEU A 236 33.25 -3.68 -0.53
C LEU A 236 32.19 -2.58 -0.68
N CYS A 237 32.58 -1.35 -1.05
CA CYS A 237 31.65 -0.24 -1.24
C CYS A 237 30.77 -0.43 -2.48
N THR A 238 31.32 -0.98 -3.56
CA THR A 238 30.65 -1.04 -4.87
C THR A 238 29.32 -1.83 -4.86
N PRO A 239 29.21 -3.02 -4.23
CA PRO A 239 27.93 -3.71 -4.05
C PRO A 239 26.90 -2.89 -3.27
N VAL A 240 27.32 -2.21 -2.20
CA VAL A 240 26.42 -1.35 -1.41
C VAL A 240 25.92 -0.18 -2.26
N GLN A 241 26.81 0.47 -3.00
CA GLN A 241 26.49 1.64 -3.82
C GLN A 241 25.52 1.33 -4.96
N PHE A 242 25.72 0.23 -5.69
CA PHE A 242 24.95 -0.06 -6.91
C PHE A 242 23.87 -1.12 -6.77
N ILE A 243 24.06 -2.14 -5.92
CA ILE A 243 23.05 -3.21 -5.72
C ILE A 243 22.01 -2.74 -4.71
N VAL A 244 22.45 -2.40 -3.50
CA VAL A 244 21.55 -1.91 -2.43
C VAL A 244 21.07 -0.49 -2.77
N GLY A 245 21.98 0.38 -3.22
CA GLY A 245 21.67 1.76 -3.59
C GLY A 245 20.78 1.92 -4.83
N ARG A 246 20.55 0.85 -5.63
CA ARG A 246 19.73 0.88 -6.85
C ARG A 246 18.37 1.56 -6.66
N ARG A 247 17.76 1.31 -5.51
CA ARG A 247 16.47 1.87 -5.14
C ARG A 247 16.49 3.39 -5.07
N PHE A 248 17.50 3.98 -4.42
CA PHE A 248 17.60 5.43 -4.26
C PHE A 248 17.80 6.11 -5.61
N TYR A 249 18.52 5.48 -6.56
CA TYR A 249 18.61 6.01 -7.92
C TYR A 249 17.27 5.97 -8.66
N LYS A 250 16.53 4.86 -8.55
CA LYS A 250 15.19 4.77 -9.17
C LYS A 250 14.27 5.84 -8.58
N GLY A 251 14.25 6.00 -7.24
CA GLY A 251 13.47 7.03 -6.55
C GLY A 251 13.86 8.45 -6.95
N SER A 252 15.16 8.74 -6.97
CA SER A 252 15.71 10.03 -7.40
C SER A 252 15.34 10.37 -8.85
N TYR A 253 15.44 9.40 -9.77
CA TYR A 253 15.08 9.59 -11.18
C TYR A 253 13.61 9.96 -11.36
N HIS A 254 12.70 9.26 -10.68
CA HIS A 254 11.27 9.58 -10.74
C HIS A 254 10.98 10.95 -10.12
N ALA A 255 11.60 11.27 -8.98
CA ALA A 255 11.42 12.56 -8.32
C ALA A 255 11.86 13.75 -9.20
N LEU A 256 13.03 13.62 -9.85
CA LEU A 256 13.57 14.62 -10.77
C LEU A 256 12.70 14.78 -12.02
N ARG A 257 12.19 13.67 -12.58
CA ARG A 257 11.25 13.72 -13.73
C ARG A 257 9.99 14.52 -13.39
N LEU A 258 9.53 14.42 -12.14
CA LEU A 258 8.38 15.17 -11.60
C LEU A 258 8.74 16.59 -11.10
N LYS A 259 9.95 17.09 -11.37
CA LYS A 259 10.46 18.39 -10.91
C LYS A 259 10.35 18.58 -9.39
N SER A 260 10.54 17.50 -8.63
CA SER A 260 10.51 17.50 -7.17
C SER A 260 11.84 17.00 -6.60
N ALA A 261 12.26 17.56 -5.47
CA ALA A 261 13.42 17.07 -4.71
C ALA A 261 12.93 16.36 -3.46
N ASN A 262 13.27 15.08 -3.33
CA ASN A 262 12.94 14.23 -2.19
C ASN A 262 14.23 13.78 -1.47
N MET A 263 14.07 13.04 -0.36
CA MET A 263 15.20 12.47 0.39
C MET A 263 16.10 11.60 -0.50
N ASP A 264 15.52 10.81 -1.41
CA ASP A 264 16.29 9.91 -2.29
C ASP A 264 17.24 10.68 -3.23
N VAL A 265 16.86 11.88 -3.70
CA VAL A 265 17.73 12.74 -4.53
C VAL A 265 18.97 13.18 -3.77
N LEU A 266 18.82 13.61 -2.52
CA LEU A 266 19.95 14.02 -1.69
C LEU A 266 20.92 12.85 -1.47
N VAL A 267 20.36 11.69 -1.12
CA VAL A 267 21.14 10.47 -0.86
C VAL A 267 21.87 10.02 -2.11
N ALA A 268 21.18 9.95 -3.25
CA ALA A 268 21.77 9.54 -4.52
C ALA A 268 22.89 10.50 -4.96
N MET A 269 22.69 11.81 -4.78
CA MET A 269 23.69 12.81 -5.17
C MET A 269 24.92 12.78 -4.25
N GLY A 270 24.73 12.77 -2.92
CA GLY A 270 25.83 12.75 -1.94
C GLY A 270 26.66 11.46 -2.02
N THR A 271 26.01 10.30 -2.06
CA THR A 271 26.69 9.00 -2.16
C THR A 271 27.44 8.85 -3.48
N ASN A 272 26.86 9.30 -4.61
CA ASN A 272 27.59 9.31 -5.89
C ASN A 272 28.79 10.24 -5.87
N ALA A 273 28.64 11.45 -5.33
CA ALA A 273 29.75 12.40 -5.23
C ALA A 273 30.91 11.81 -4.40
N ALA A 274 30.60 11.20 -3.25
CA ALA A 274 31.57 10.50 -2.42
C ALA A 274 32.22 9.31 -3.14
N TYR A 275 31.42 8.46 -3.79
CA TYR A 275 31.90 7.27 -4.48
C TYR A 275 32.81 7.61 -5.68
N PHE A 276 32.36 8.48 -6.58
CA PHE A 276 33.13 8.85 -7.77
C PHE A 276 34.40 9.60 -7.43
N TYR A 277 34.38 10.46 -6.40
CA TYR A 277 35.60 11.09 -5.89
C TYR A 277 36.58 10.05 -5.33
N SER A 278 36.08 9.05 -4.60
CA SER A 278 36.92 7.98 -4.05
C SER A 278 37.52 7.09 -5.14
N VAL A 279 36.77 6.82 -6.21
CA VAL A 279 37.28 6.14 -7.42
C VAL A 279 38.33 7.00 -8.11
N TYR A 280 38.12 8.32 -8.21
CA TYR A 280 39.11 9.24 -8.75
C TYR A 280 40.42 9.21 -7.94
N VAL A 281 40.34 9.24 -6.61
CA VAL A 281 41.49 9.09 -5.71
C VAL A 281 42.20 7.75 -5.93
N ALA A 282 41.44 6.65 -6.07
CA ALA A 282 41.99 5.33 -6.34
C ALA A 282 42.75 5.26 -7.67
N ILE A 283 42.19 5.81 -8.75
CA ILE A 283 42.84 5.87 -10.07
C ILE A 283 44.08 6.78 -10.02
N LYS A 284 44.01 7.92 -9.34
CA LYS A 284 45.14 8.85 -9.21
C LYS A 284 46.27 8.25 -8.37
N SER A 285 45.96 7.52 -7.29
CA SER A 285 46.95 6.77 -6.49
C SER A 285 47.65 5.67 -7.30
N LEU A 286 46.98 5.11 -8.30
CA LEU A 286 47.58 4.15 -9.23
C LEU A 286 48.54 4.84 -10.21
N SER A 287 48.19 6.03 -10.71
CA SER A 287 48.99 6.75 -11.71
C SER A 287 50.12 7.62 -11.15
N SER A 288 50.03 8.07 -9.90
CA SER A 288 50.97 9.03 -9.29
C SER A 288 51.67 8.45 -8.07
N ASP A 289 52.99 8.61 -8.00
CA ASP A 289 53.84 7.96 -6.99
C ASP A 289 53.89 8.71 -5.63
N THR A 290 53.32 9.91 -5.57
CA THR A 290 53.39 10.80 -4.39
C THR A 290 52.02 11.22 -3.84
N PHE A 291 50.93 10.79 -4.47
CA PHE A 291 49.59 11.23 -4.08
C PHE A 291 49.07 10.44 -2.88
N LYS A 292 48.70 11.14 -1.81
CA LYS A 292 47.94 10.60 -0.67
C LYS A 292 46.63 11.36 -0.54
N GLY A 293 45.59 10.89 -1.24
CA GLY A 293 44.23 11.38 -1.08
C GLY A 293 43.50 10.66 0.05
N GLN A 294 42.52 11.33 0.67
CA GLN A 294 41.56 10.68 1.56
C GLN A 294 40.37 10.19 0.73
N ASP A 295 39.97 8.94 0.94
CA ASP A 295 38.79 8.34 0.32
C ASP A 295 37.53 8.49 1.21
N PHE A 296 36.37 8.47 0.57
CA PHE A 296 35.04 8.57 1.18
C PHE A 296 34.17 7.34 0.85
N PHE A 297 34.78 6.17 0.58
CA PHE A 297 34.04 4.93 0.32
C PHE A 297 33.17 4.51 1.52
N GLU A 298 33.66 4.77 2.73
CA GLU A 298 32.96 4.48 3.97
C GLU A 298 31.70 5.33 4.16
N THR A 299 31.81 6.64 3.97
CA THR A 299 30.67 7.54 4.17
C THR A 299 29.53 7.19 3.23
N SER A 300 29.84 6.86 1.97
CA SER A 300 28.83 6.44 0.99
C SER A 300 28.09 5.16 1.42
N ALA A 301 28.83 4.11 1.80
CA ALA A 301 28.24 2.83 2.18
C ALA A 301 27.45 2.92 3.51
N MET A 302 27.97 3.66 4.50
CA MET A 302 27.33 3.82 5.81
C MET A 302 26.06 4.66 5.72
N LEU A 303 26.05 5.73 4.92
CA LEU A 303 24.84 6.53 4.69
C LEU A 303 23.71 5.67 4.09
N ILE A 304 24.01 4.88 3.05
CA ILE A 304 23.03 3.95 2.46
C ILE A 304 22.51 2.97 3.51
N SER A 305 23.40 2.38 4.31
CA SER A 305 23.04 1.40 5.33
C SER A 305 22.15 1.98 6.44
N PHE A 306 22.46 3.18 6.95
CA PHE A 306 21.67 3.83 8.00
C PHE A 306 20.29 4.26 7.52
N ILE A 307 20.20 4.78 6.30
CA ILE A 307 18.92 5.20 5.73
C ILE A 307 18.03 3.98 5.49
N LEU A 308 18.63 2.87 5.05
CA LEU A 308 17.91 1.61 4.88
C LEU A 308 17.44 1.02 6.21
N LEU A 309 18.23 1.12 7.28
CA LEU A 309 17.80 0.79 8.63
C LEU A 309 16.59 1.64 9.05
N GLY A 310 16.65 2.95 8.83
CA GLY A 310 15.53 3.86 9.11
C GLY A 310 14.26 3.46 8.36
N LYS A 311 14.38 3.12 7.08
CA LYS A 311 13.26 2.63 6.25
C LYS A 311 12.73 1.27 6.73
N TYR A 312 13.60 0.36 7.15
CA TYR A 312 13.19 -0.92 7.73
C TYR A 312 12.37 -0.71 9.02
N LEU A 313 12.85 0.16 9.92
CA LEU A 313 12.13 0.51 11.15
C LEU A 313 10.79 1.20 10.86
N GLU A 314 10.73 2.06 9.84
CA GLU A 314 9.50 2.72 9.37
C GLU A 314 8.44 1.69 8.95
N VAL A 315 8.81 0.73 8.10
CA VAL A 315 7.88 -0.29 7.60
C VAL A 315 7.47 -1.26 8.71
N LEU A 316 8.40 -1.63 9.60
CA LEU A 316 8.10 -2.47 10.76
C LEU A 316 7.08 -1.80 11.70
N ALA A 317 7.19 -0.48 11.90
CA ALA A 317 6.22 0.28 12.70
C ALA A 317 4.83 0.33 12.02
N LYS A 318 4.76 0.47 10.70
CA LYS A 318 3.50 0.47 9.94
C LYS A 318 2.80 -0.89 9.97
N GLY A 319 3.54 -1.99 9.86
CA GLY A 319 2.97 -3.34 9.89
C GLY A 319 2.11 -3.60 11.12
N LYS A 320 2.61 -3.24 12.31
CA LYS A 320 1.89 -3.42 13.60
C LYS A 320 0.54 -2.72 13.68
N THR A 321 0.37 -1.61 12.96
CA THR A 321 -0.92 -0.88 12.94
C THR A 321 -1.96 -1.54 12.04
N SER A 322 -1.52 -2.29 11.02
CA SER A 322 -2.39 -3.03 10.11
C SER A 322 -2.94 -4.30 10.78
N ASP A 323 -2.14 -4.96 11.62
CA ASP A 323 -2.55 -6.16 12.39
C ASP A 323 -3.78 -5.91 13.28
N ALA A 324 -3.98 -4.68 13.75
CA ALA A 324 -5.14 -4.31 14.56
C ALA A 324 -6.45 -4.31 13.76
N LEU A 325 -6.39 -4.02 12.45
CA LEU A 325 -7.56 -4.07 11.58
C LEU A 325 -7.96 -5.50 11.25
N ALA A 326 -6.99 -6.39 11.05
CA ALA A 326 -7.26 -7.82 10.80
C ALA A 326 -8.07 -8.45 11.94
N LYS A 327 -7.74 -8.09 13.19
CA LYS A 327 -8.48 -8.56 14.38
C LYS A 327 -9.95 -8.13 14.42
N LEU A 328 -10.33 -7.03 13.78
CA LEU A 328 -11.74 -6.61 13.70
C LEU A 328 -12.52 -7.52 12.76
N THR A 329 -11.88 -8.09 11.73
CA THR A 329 -12.55 -8.99 10.79
C THR A 329 -12.71 -10.40 11.36
N ASP A 330 -11.81 -10.82 12.26
CA ASP A 330 -11.92 -12.08 13.02
C ASP A 330 -13.09 -12.08 14.05
N LEU A 331 -13.74 -10.92 14.23
CA LEU A 331 -14.92 -10.83 15.09
C LEU A 331 -16.13 -11.53 14.48
N ALA A 332 -16.28 -11.53 13.15
CA ALA A 332 -17.34 -12.28 12.49
C ALA A 332 -16.99 -13.78 12.42
N PRO A 333 -17.94 -14.69 12.69
CA PRO A 333 -17.72 -16.12 12.53
C PRO A 333 -17.66 -16.52 11.04
N ASP A 334 -16.93 -17.60 10.72
CA ASP A 334 -16.81 -18.11 9.34
C ASP A 334 -18.03 -18.91 8.87
N SER A 335 -18.80 -19.45 9.83
CA SER A 335 -19.96 -20.31 9.60
C SER A 335 -21.19 -19.86 10.38
N ALA A 336 -22.36 -20.18 9.86
CA ALA A 336 -23.66 -19.94 10.49
C ALA A 336 -24.61 -21.13 10.27
N CYS A 337 -25.51 -21.36 11.23
CA CYS A 337 -26.57 -22.36 11.10
C CYS A 337 -27.82 -21.75 10.45
N LEU A 338 -28.05 -22.07 9.18
CA LEU A 338 -29.26 -21.69 8.45
C LEU A 338 -30.42 -22.65 8.76
N LEU A 339 -31.59 -22.11 9.01
CA LEU A 339 -32.85 -22.85 9.10
C LEU A 339 -33.66 -22.72 7.82
N ILE A 340 -34.11 -23.85 7.30
CA ILE A 340 -35.09 -23.90 6.23
C ILE A 340 -36.45 -24.16 6.88
N LEU A 341 -37.39 -23.23 6.68
CA LEU A 341 -38.75 -23.34 7.20
C LEU A 341 -39.72 -23.78 6.09
N ASP A 342 -40.73 -24.56 6.45
CA ASP A 342 -41.90 -24.83 5.61
C ASP A 342 -42.85 -23.62 5.58
N ASP A 343 -43.79 -23.60 4.64
CA ASP A 343 -44.84 -22.56 4.54
C ASP A 343 -45.66 -22.40 5.84
N ASP A 344 -45.74 -23.46 6.65
CA ASP A 344 -46.39 -23.48 7.97
C ASP A 344 -45.49 -22.99 9.13
N GLY A 345 -44.26 -22.58 8.84
CA GLY A 345 -43.30 -22.07 9.83
C GLY A 345 -42.57 -23.16 10.64
N ASN A 346 -42.67 -24.42 10.25
CA ASN A 346 -41.97 -25.54 10.88
C ASN A 346 -40.54 -25.68 10.36
N VAL A 347 -39.60 -26.06 11.23
CA VAL A 347 -38.19 -26.28 10.85
C VAL A 347 -38.05 -27.59 10.08
N VAL A 348 -37.69 -27.49 8.80
CA VAL A 348 -37.48 -28.64 7.89
C VAL A 348 -36.08 -29.22 8.07
N SER A 349 -35.07 -28.34 8.13
CA SER A 349 -33.67 -28.75 8.26
C SER A 349 -32.80 -27.62 8.79
N GLU A 350 -31.72 -28.01 9.48
CA GLU A 350 -30.65 -27.11 9.93
C GLU A 350 -29.39 -27.42 9.11
N VAL A 351 -28.82 -26.41 8.44
CA VAL A 351 -27.63 -26.57 7.60
C VAL A 351 -26.58 -25.55 7.99
N ALA A 352 -25.37 -26.03 8.28
CA ALA A 352 -24.22 -25.16 8.50
C ALA A 352 -23.69 -24.65 7.15
N ILE A 353 -23.72 -23.33 6.96
CA ILE A 353 -23.23 -22.64 5.75
C ILE A 353 -22.14 -21.64 6.12
N SER A 354 -21.34 -21.21 5.15
CA SER A 354 -20.41 -20.11 5.36
C SER A 354 -21.16 -18.78 5.49
N THR A 355 -20.69 -17.90 6.38
CA THR A 355 -21.28 -16.57 6.60
C THR A 355 -21.39 -15.73 5.31
N GLN A 356 -20.51 -15.97 4.35
CA GLN A 356 -20.49 -15.27 3.06
C GLN A 356 -21.59 -15.73 2.09
N LEU A 357 -22.21 -16.88 2.35
CA LEU A 357 -23.30 -17.44 1.54
C LEU A 357 -24.69 -17.07 2.06
N ILE A 358 -24.76 -16.39 3.22
CA ILE A 358 -26.01 -15.93 3.83
C ILE A 358 -26.64 -14.87 2.93
N GLN A 359 -27.94 -15.00 2.70
CA GLN A 359 -28.74 -14.07 1.92
C GLN A 359 -29.62 -13.20 2.81
N ARG A 360 -30.15 -12.10 2.26
CA ARG A 360 -31.21 -11.34 2.95
C ARG A 360 -32.42 -12.24 3.13
N ASN A 361 -33.13 -12.05 4.25
CA ASN A 361 -34.29 -12.84 4.66
C ASN A 361 -34.01 -14.28 5.11
N ASP A 362 -32.77 -14.77 5.06
CA ASP A 362 -32.39 -16.04 5.65
C ASP A 362 -32.66 -16.06 7.17
N ILE A 363 -33.11 -17.20 7.68
CA ILE A 363 -33.38 -17.39 9.10
C ILE A 363 -32.25 -18.20 9.70
N ILE A 364 -31.55 -17.60 10.65
CA ILE A 364 -30.33 -18.15 11.24
C ILE A 364 -30.63 -18.49 12.69
N LYS A 365 -30.27 -19.71 13.08
CA LYS A 365 -30.31 -20.17 14.45
C LYS A 365 -29.00 -19.85 15.13
N ILE A 366 -29.07 -19.09 16.21
CA ILE A 366 -27.91 -18.71 17.02
C ILE A 366 -28.06 -19.37 18.37
N ILE A 367 -27.11 -20.24 18.71
CA ILE A 367 -27.13 -20.94 20.01
C ILE A 367 -26.44 -20.10 21.11
N PRO A 368 -26.71 -20.39 22.39
CA PRO A 368 -25.99 -19.76 23.50
C PRO A 368 -24.47 -19.90 23.36
N GLY A 369 -23.73 -18.80 23.53
CA GLY A 369 -22.28 -18.73 23.37
C GLY A 369 -21.77 -18.49 21.95
N GLU A 370 -22.64 -18.50 20.94
CA GLU A 370 -22.28 -18.27 19.54
C GLU A 370 -22.23 -16.79 19.20
N LYS A 371 -21.40 -16.42 18.22
CA LYS A 371 -21.39 -15.06 17.68
C LYS A 371 -22.49 -14.90 16.64
N VAL A 372 -23.10 -13.73 16.61
CA VAL A 372 -24.07 -13.35 15.58
C VAL A 372 -23.33 -13.19 14.24
N PRO A 373 -23.68 -13.93 13.18
CA PRO A 373 -22.93 -13.90 11.92
C PRO A 373 -23.17 -12.64 11.08
N VAL A 374 -24.41 -12.15 11.05
CA VAL A 374 -24.85 -11.00 10.23
C VAL A 374 -25.86 -10.13 10.98
N ASP A 375 -26.12 -8.92 10.49
CA ASP A 375 -27.11 -8.04 11.11
C ASP A 375 -28.53 -8.51 10.78
N GLY A 376 -29.39 -8.56 11.78
CA GLY A 376 -30.72 -9.12 11.63
C GLY A 376 -31.72 -8.66 12.66
N ILE A 377 -32.95 -9.19 12.53
CA ILE A 377 -34.05 -8.97 13.48
C ILE A 377 -34.41 -10.32 14.09
N VAL A 378 -34.54 -10.35 15.42
CA VAL A 378 -35.00 -11.55 16.13
C VAL A 378 -36.45 -11.83 15.75
N ILE A 379 -36.73 -13.03 15.25
CA ILE A 379 -38.09 -13.49 14.95
C ILE A 379 -38.66 -14.32 16.09
N ASP A 380 -37.82 -15.09 16.78
CA ASP A 380 -38.22 -15.95 17.89
C ASP A 380 -37.06 -16.15 18.87
N GLY A 381 -37.42 -16.49 20.12
CA GLY A 381 -36.50 -16.62 21.24
C GLY A 381 -36.28 -15.33 22.03
N GLN A 382 -35.69 -15.50 23.22
CA GLN A 382 -35.28 -14.39 24.08
C GLN A 382 -33.91 -14.71 24.66
N SER A 383 -32.99 -13.76 24.59
CA SER A 383 -31.64 -13.91 25.11
C SER A 383 -31.04 -12.57 25.49
N TYR A 384 -29.89 -12.60 26.14
CA TYR A 384 -29.03 -11.46 26.34
C TYR A 384 -27.91 -11.51 25.31
N VAL A 385 -27.69 -10.39 24.62
CA VAL A 385 -26.63 -10.26 23.61
C VAL A 385 -25.60 -9.27 24.14
N ASN A 386 -24.35 -9.71 24.14
CA ASN A 386 -23.21 -8.91 24.55
C ASN A 386 -22.69 -8.11 23.35
N GLU A 387 -23.00 -6.82 23.34
CA GLU A 387 -22.60 -5.89 22.29
C GLU A 387 -21.32 -5.09 22.62
N SER A 388 -20.64 -5.43 23.73
CA SER A 388 -19.48 -4.66 24.27
C SER A 388 -18.33 -4.47 23.27
N MET A 389 -18.13 -5.43 22.36
CA MET A 389 -17.08 -5.37 21.34
C MET A 389 -17.32 -4.28 20.28
N ILE A 390 -18.56 -3.84 20.09
CA ILE A 390 -18.94 -2.85 19.07
C ILE A 390 -19.42 -1.55 19.72
N THR A 391 -20.33 -1.63 20.70
CA THR A 391 -20.91 -0.46 21.37
C THR A 391 -20.03 0.06 22.50
N GLY A 392 -19.17 -0.77 23.07
CA GLY A 392 -18.39 -0.46 24.27
C GLY A 392 -19.18 -0.55 25.58
N GLU A 393 -20.46 -0.89 25.53
CA GLU A 393 -21.30 -1.05 26.72
C GLU A 393 -21.04 -2.41 27.39
N ALA A 394 -20.69 -2.39 28.68
CA ALA A 394 -20.29 -3.61 29.40
C ALA A 394 -21.47 -4.53 29.77
N GLN A 395 -22.69 -3.99 29.86
CA GLN A 395 -23.87 -4.78 30.22
C GLN A 395 -24.53 -5.41 28.98
N PRO A 396 -24.78 -6.72 28.99
CA PRO A 396 -25.53 -7.38 27.92
C PRO A 396 -26.94 -6.81 27.78
N ILE A 397 -27.38 -6.63 26.53
CA ILE A 397 -28.69 -6.06 26.19
C ILE A 397 -29.67 -7.21 25.98
N ALA A 398 -30.83 -7.14 26.63
CA ALA A 398 -31.89 -8.12 26.42
C ALA A 398 -32.51 -7.95 25.02
N LYS A 399 -32.66 -9.06 24.29
CA LYS A 399 -33.27 -9.11 22.96
C LYS A 399 -34.52 -9.97 22.98
N LYS A 400 -35.58 -9.45 22.38
CA LYS A 400 -36.89 -10.08 22.20
C LYS A 400 -37.27 -10.09 20.71
N PRO A 401 -38.30 -10.84 20.31
CA PRO A 401 -38.80 -10.80 18.94
C PRO A 401 -39.13 -9.36 18.51
N GLY A 402 -38.60 -8.95 17.36
CA GLY A 402 -38.66 -7.59 16.81
C GLY A 402 -37.42 -6.74 17.06
N ASP A 403 -36.54 -7.12 17.99
CA ASP A 403 -35.32 -6.37 18.27
C ASP A 403 -34.22 -6.66 17.23
N LYS A 404 -33.37 -5.66 16.98
CA LYS A 404 -32.22 -5.79 16.08
C LYS A 404 -31.02 -6.40 16.79
N VAL A 405 -30.27 -7.24 16.08
CA VAL A 405 -28.98 -7.80 16.51
C VAL A 405 -27.90 -7.42 15.50
N ILE A 406 -26.69 -7.21 16.01
CA ILE A 406 -25.53 -6.75 15.23
C ILE A 406 -24.56 -7.92 15.04
N GLY A 407 -24.07 -8.11 13.82
CA GLY A 407 -23.06 -9.11 13.48
C GLY A 407 -21.75 -8.89 14.25
N GLY A 408 -21.13 -9.97 14.70
CA GLY A 408 -19.92 -9.98 15.54
C GLY A 408 -20.17 -9.86 17.04
N THR A 409 -21.42 -9.61 17.47
CA THR A 409 -21.81 -9.64 18.89
C THR A 409 -22.00 -11.08 19.39
N MET A 410 -21.97 -11.30 20.70
CA MET A 410 -22.04 -12.65 21.28
C MET A 410 -23.39 -12.89 21.96
N ASN A 411 -24.04 -13.99 21.60
CA ASN A 411 -25.26 -14.44 22.26
C ASN A 411 -24.91 -15.19 23.55
N GLU A 412 -25.56 -14.89 24.69
CA GLU A 412 -25.20 -15.49 25.98
C GLU A 412 -26.08 -16.68 26.37
N ASN A 413 -27.37 -16.48 26.66
CA ASN A 413 -28.15 -17.43 27.48
C ASN A 413 -29.22 -18.23 26.72
N GLY A 414 -29.89 -17.63 25.74
CA GLY A 414 -31.02 -18.21 25.02
C GLY A 414 -30.71 -18.50 23.56
N CYS A 415 -31.48 -19.38 22.93
CA CYS A 415 -31.42 -19.54 21.48
C CYS A 415 -32.23 -18.41 20.82
N LEU A 416 -31.66 -17.82 19.78
CA LEU A 416 -32.31 -16.78 18.98
C LEU A 416 -32.47 -17.28 17.55
N LEU A 417 -33.67 -17.07 17.00
CA LEU A 417 -33.90 -17.16 15.57
C LEU A 417 -33.84 -15.74 15.02
N VAL A 418 -32.91 -15.50 14.09
CA VAL A 418 -32.62 -14.18 13.56
C VAL A 418 -32.83 -14.18 12.06
N LYS A 419 -33.69 -13.29 11.58
CA LYS A 419 -33.85 -13.02 10.16
C LYS A 419 -32.80 -12.02 9.69
N ALA A 420 -31.98 -12.41 8.72
CA ALA A 420 -30.92 -11.59 8.14
C ALA A 420 -31.51 -10.36 7.43
N THR A 421 -30.99 -9.17 7.75
CA THR A 421 -31.40 -7.90 7.13
C THR A 421 -30.29 -7.31 6.27
N HIS A 422 -29.06 -7.28 6.78
CA HIS A 422 -27.88 -6.79 6.05
C HIS A 422 -26.80 -7.87 6.09
N VAL A 423 -26.21 -8.15 4.92
CA VAL A 423 -25.24 -9.22 4.72
C VAL A 423 -23.99 -8.69 4.03
N GLY A 424 -22.86 -9.39 4.17
CA GLY A 424 -21.60 -9.02 3.52
C GLY A 424 -21.15 -7.59 3.85
N SER A 425 -20.90 -6.78 2.80
CA SER A 425 -20.39 -5.41 2.92
C SER A 425 -21.35 -4.43 3.59
N GLU A 426 -22.63 -4.76 3.68
CA GLU A 426 -23.64 -3.88 4.28
C GLU A 426 -23.75 -4.01 5.80
N THR A 427 -23.16 -5.05 6.38
CA THR A 427 -23.14 -5.26 7.84
C THR A 427 -22.47 -4.09 8.57
N ALA A 428 -22.93 -3.77 9.78
CA ALA A 428 -22.40 -2.70 10.61
C ALA A 428 -20.89 -2.87 10.85
N LEU A 429 -20.43 -4.10 11.12
CA LEU A 429 -19.02 -4.41 11.29
C LEU A 429 -18.22 -4.11 10.01
N SER A 430 -18.71 -4.51 8.84
CA SER A 430 -18.05 -4.22 7.56
C SER A 430 -18.02 -2.73 7.26
N GLN A 431 -19.09 -1.98 7.58
CA GLN A 431 -19.11 -0.53 7.46
C GLN A 431 -18.09 0.14 8.38
N ILE A 432 -17.96 -0.33 9.63
CA ILE A 432 -16.94 0.16 10.57
C ILE A 432 -15.54 -0.10 9.99
N VAL A 433 -15.26 -1.32 9.50
CA VAL A 433 -13.97 -1.65 8.88
C VAL A 433 -13.69 -0.73 7.69
N GLN A 434 -14.67 -0.54 6.80
CA GLN A 434 -14.52 0.36 5.64
C GLN A 434 -14.30 1.83 6.04
N LEU A 435 -14.95 2.30 7.10
CA LEU A 435 -14.78 3.65 7.62
C LEU A 435 -13.39 3.84 8.24
N VAL A 436 -12.92 2.86 9.02
CA VAL A 436 -11.58 2.90 9.62
C VAL A 436 -10.50 2.82 8.54
N GLU A 437 -10.65 1.95 7.54
CA GLU A 437 -9.77 1.90 6.37
C GLU A 437 -9.73 3.24 5.63
N ALA A 438 -10.91 3.84 5.38
CA ALA A 438 -11.00 5.15 4.72
C ALA A 438 -10.33 6.26 5.55
N ALA A 439 -10.42 6.18 6.88
CA ALA A 439 -9.73 7.09 7.77
C ALA A 439 -8.20 6.88 7.76
N GLN A 440 -7.72 5.64 7.67
CA GLN A 440 -6.28 5.34 7.55
C GLN A 440 -5.68 5.75 6.20
N LEU A 441 -6.47 5.74 5.13
CA LEU A 441 -6.08 6.32 3.84
C LEU A 441 -5.85 7.84 3.93
N ALA A 442 -6.43 8.52 4.93
CA ALA A 442 -6.19 9.93 5.18
C ALA A 442 -4.78 10.13 5.77
N ARG A 443 -4.00 10.98 5.11
CA ARG A 443 -2.55 11.13 5.35
C ARG A 443 -2.20 11.46 6.80
N ALA A 444 -1.14 10.81 7.31
CA ALA A 444 -0.44 11.25 8.51
C ALA A 444 0.16 12.65 8.27
N PRO A 445 -0.22 13.67 9.08
CA PRO A 445 0.17 15.07 8.85
C PRO A 445 1.68 15.32 8.96
N ILE A 446 2.41 14.46 9.70
CA ILE A 446 3.84 14.64 10.00
C ILE A 446 4.74 14.42 8.78
N GLN A 447 4.40 13.48 7.89
CA GLN A 447 5.24 13.13 6.74
C GLN A 447 5.27 14.26 5.69
N LYS A 448 4.12 14.95 5.50
CA LYS A 448 4.02 16.13 4.62
C LYS A 448 5.01 17.24 5.02
N ILE A 449 5.31 17.37 6.30
CA ILE A 449 6.23 18.38 6.81
C ILE A 449 7.67 18.02 6.42
N ALA A 450 8.07 16.75 6.60
CA ALA A 450 9.41 16.27 6.24
C ALA A 450 9.73 16.47 4.76
N ASP A 451 8.77 16.20 3.87
CA ASP A 451 8.97 16.36 2.43
C ASP A 451 8.94 17.82 1.98
N ARG A 452 8.14 18.66 2.66
CA ARG A 452 8.16 20.11 2.43
C ARG A 452 9.52 20.71 2.78
N ILE A 453 10.12 20.26 3.89
CA ILE A 453 11.47 20.65 4.28
C ILE A 453 12.46 20.17 3.23
N SER A 454 12.41 18.91 2.83
CA SER A 454 13.32 18.31 1.84
C SER A 454 13.32 19.08 0.50
N ARG A 455 12.16 19.53 0.03
CA ARG A 455 12.03 20.29 -1.23
C ARG A 455 12.84 21.59 -1.25
N PHE A 456 13.00 22.24 -0.09
CA PHE A 456 13.80 23.47 0.03
C PHE A 456 15.24 23.16 0.45
N PHE A 457 15.40 22.19 1.35
CA PHE A 457 16.68 21.81 1.95
C PHE A 457 17.66 21.23 0.92
N VAL A 458 17.20 20.35 0.03
CA VAL A 458 18.06 19.71 -0.97
C VAL A 458 18.66 20.72 -1.95
N PRO A 459 17.89 21.61 -2.61
CA PRO A 459 18.47 22.68 -3.42
C PRO A 459 19.39 23.62 -2.63
N ALA A 460 19.06 23.92 -1.37
CA ALA A 460 19.88 24.80 -0.53
C ALA A 460 21.26 24.19 -0.23
N ILE A 461 21.34 22.90 0.09
CA ILE A 461 22.62 22.21 0.29
C ILE A 461 23.42 22.19 -1.01
N VAL A 462 22.79 21.83 -2.13
CA VAL A 462 23.49 21.78 -3.43
C VAL A 462 24.04 23.14 -3.81
N LEU A 463 23.26 24.21 -3.61
CA LEU A 463 23.70 25.58 -3.85
C LEU A 463 24.86 25.97 -2.91
N THR A 464 24.77 25.61 -1.63
CA THR A 464 25.83 25.88 -0.65
C THR A 464 27.11 25.13 -0.98
N ALA A 465 27.01 23.84 -1.32
CA ALA A 465 28.14 23.02 -1.77
C ALA A 465 28.80 23.59 -3.02
N PHE A 466 28.00 24.06 -3.98
CA PHE A 466 28.49 24.72 -5.18
C PHE A 466 29.19 26.05 -4.87
N ILE A 467 28.62 26.87 -3.99
CA ILE A 467 29.23 28.13 -3.52
C ILE A 467 30.54 27.85 -2.79
N THR A 468 30.61 26.83 -1.93
CA THR A 468 31.84 26.43 -1.24
C THR A 468 32.90 25.97 -2.24
N TRP A 469 32.54 25.12 -3.19
CA TRP A 469 33.45 24.69 -4.26
C TRP A 469 34.01 25.89 -5.04
N LEU A 470 33.14 26.79 -5.49
CA LEU A 470 33.52 27.99 -6.23
C LEU A 470 34.38 28.95 -5.38
N GLY A 471 34.03 29.09 -4.09
CA GLY A 471 34.73 29.92 -3.11
C GLY A 471 36.13 29.43 -2.78
N TRP A 472 36.41 28.13 -2.92
CA TRP A 472 37.77 27.59 -2.80
C TRP A 472 38.51 27.54 -4.14
N LEU A 473 37.80 27.30 -5.24
CA LEU A 473 38.38 27.24 -6.58
C LEU A 473 38.91 28.59 -7.05
N ILE A 474 38.12 29.67 -6.92
CA ILE A 474 38.48 31.00 -7.44
C ILE A 474 39.76 31.54 -6.76
N PRO A 475 39.86 31.62 -5.41
CA PRO A 475 41.08 32.04 -4.74
C PRO A 475 42.27 31.11 -5.03
N GLY A 476 42.01 29.83 -5.32
CA GLY A 476 43.04 28.89 -5.74
C GLY A 476 43.62 29.21 -7.09
N VAL A 477 42.78 29.42 -8.09
CA VAL A 477 43.23 29.82 -9.44
C VAL A 477 43.98 31.15 -9.38
N ILE A 478 43.47 32.13 -8.62
CA ILE A 478 44.11 33.45 -8.44
C ILE A 478 45.41 33.36 -7.61
N GLY A 479 45.60 32.30 -6.82
CA GLY A 479 46.81 32.08 -6.03
C GLY A 479 46.84 32.84 -4.70
N ILE A 480 45.67 33.16 -4.15
CA ILE A 480 45.50 33.94 -2.92
C ILE A 480 45.84 33.09 -1.69
N TYR A 481 45.51 31.79 -1.67
CA TYR A 481 45.87 30.93 -0.55
C TYR A 481 47.31 30.41 -0.67
N PRO A 482 48.03 30.32 0.46
CA PRO A 482 49.44 29.96 0.43
C PRO A 482 49.62 28.47 0.10
N LYS A 483 50.67 28.16 -0.68
CA LYS A 483 50.92 26.82 -1.24
C LYS A 483 51.08 25.70 -0.21
N HIS A 484 51.32 26.03 1.06
CA HIS A 484 51.45 25.04 2.14
C HIS A 484 50.09 24.45 2.59
N TRP A 485 48.96 25.05 2.20
CA TRP A 485 47.63 24.50 2.49
C TRP A 485 47.23 23.38 1.54
N ILE A 486 47.91 23.24 0.40
CA ILE A 486 47.66 22.14 -0.53
C ILE A 486 48.51 20.94 -0.08
N PRO A 487 47.89 19.79 0.23
CA PRO A 487 48.64 18.56 0.50
C PRO A 487 49.58 18.22 -0.67
N LYS A 488 50.77 17.70 -0.37
CA LYS A 488 51.73 17.29 -1.41
C LYS A 488 51.08 16.24 -2.32
N GLY A 489 50.91 16.58 -3.61
CA GLY A 489 50.30 15.72 -4.63
C GLY A 489 48.84 16.06 -5.00
N MET A 490 48.18 16.95 -4.26
CA MET A 490 46.81 17.38 -4.55
C MET A 490 46.80 18.64 -5.42
N ASP A 491 45.86 18.73 -6.35
CA ASP A 491 45.65 19.94 -7.14
C ASP A 491 44.67 20.89 -6.45
N LYS A 492 44.77 22.18 -6.81
CA LYS A 492 43.87 23.24 -6.32
C LYS A 492 42.39 22.93 -6.54
N PHE A 493 42.10 22.30 -7.68
CA PHE A 493 40.77 21.84 -8.04
C PHE A 493 40.28 20.70 -7.14
N GLU A 494 41.14 19.76 -6.80
CA GLU A 494 40.80 18.60 -5.95
C GLU A 494 40.50 19.02 -4.52
N LEU A 495 41.30 19.95 -3.98
CA LEU A 495 41.07 20.52 -2.66
C LEU A 495 39.70 21.23 -2.62
N ALA A 496 39.40 22.06 -3.61
CA ALA A 496 38.11 22.75 -3.70
C ALA A 496 36.94 21.74 -3.86
N LEU A 497 37.12 20.70 -4.67
CA LEU A 497 36.14 19.64 -4.88
C LEU A 497 35.89 18.84 -3.60
N GLN A 498 36.93 18.50 -2.85
CA GLN A 498 36.82 17.82 -1.56
C GLN A 498 35.95 18.63 -0.59
N PHE A 499 36.18 19.93 -0.44
CA PHE A 499 35.34 20.79 0.40
C PHE A 499 33.90 20.89 -0.10
N GLY A 500 33.69 20.97 -1.41
CA GLY A 500 32.34 20.94 -1.99
C GLY A 500 31.59 19.64 -1.67
N ILE A 501 32.27 18.50 -1.77
CA ILE A 501 31.71 17.18 -1.45
C ILE A 501 31.44 17.07 0.05
N SER A 502 32.34 17.56 0.92
CA SER A 502 32.14 17.54 2.37
C SER A 502 30.99 18.42 2.87
N VAL A 503 30.51 19.39 2.06
CA VAL A 503 29.31 20.17 2.36
C VAL A 503 28.04 19.48 1.84
N LEU A 504 28.17 18.69 0.77
CA LEU A 504 27.07 17.96 0.15
C LEU A 504 26.70 16.68 0.91
N VAL A 505 27.72 15.99 1.41
CA VAL A 505 27.65 14.74 2.20
C VAL A 505 27.55 15.09 3.67
#